data_AF-D3T225-F1
#
_entry.id   AF-D3T225-F1
#
_cell.length_a   1.000
_cell.length_b   1.000
_cell.length_c   1.000
_cell.angle_alpha   90.00
_cell.angle_beta   90.00
_cell.angle_gamma   90.00
#
_symmetry.space_group_name_H-M   'P 1'
#
loop_
_entity.id
_entity.type
_entity.pdbx_description
1 polymer ?
#
loop_
_entity_poly.entity_id
_entity_poly.type
_entity_poly.pdbx_seq_one_letter_code
_entity_poly.pdbx_strand_id
1 'polypeptide(L)'
;MNRRTVLTTAGLVAVAGCLSESSDPVTEDDPSESETDDGPGDSNGDDDDPADVPSTFDATLSYPEYVLSMNSQHADEAGPNQITTATELETPIAGAVETAIDDGEYETDEADDTLLEELVGLQYVDHDGTIYDIAYTMPEYVVSGHDVPESEVDHDRTISAMDDTIRVLDVDNREIVTAVNTVLESFRGSDNEGGASDYDYRSTVLDEHLEEFLDEYDYVAYPSDGVDGPDPEGYIELERDHEDPGSPYTITATEVTDEQRYGRPVTDVESYSNPVVDALRAAADHGPLRTDKRPDGINAVLEEDAYVRVDGDVYDPTFETVDHDVVPIDLQITDVDPDERRFTLELTAEDEPILVFSGAPEPFGILSAYPLIDGNIDADDGRAILWTDTYEEDGHVHVGEGDGDPSIGVNDIGITTTLEPGESIHETYEIHEEWGFESGHYQLEDALSIEWGGDLETPDSSPDSSSYPFVISLAVPALES
;
A
#
# COMPACT_ATOMS: atom_id res chain seq x y z
N MET A 1 12.54 35.22 -0.21
CA MET A 1 11.11 34.90 -0.35
C MET A 1 10.98 33.52 0.25
N ASN A 2 10.40 33.43 1.44
CA ASN A 2 10.28 32.17 2.17
C ASN A 2 9.42 31.22 1.33
N ARG A 3 9.91 30.00 1.12
CA ARG A 3 9.16 28.92 0.46
C ARG A 3 7.86 28.60 1.20
N ARG A 4 7.77 28.97 2.49
CA ARG A 4 6.64 28.80 3.41
C ARG A 4 5.35 29.58 3.07
N THR A 5 5.33 30.43 2.04
CA THR A 5 4.12 31.25 1.69
C THR A 5 3.23 30.62 0.60
N VAL A 6 3.62 29.49 -0.01
CA VAL A 6 2.86 28.93 -1.14
C VAL A 6 1.56 28.23 -0.70
N LEU A 7 1.51 27.70 0.52
CA LEU A 7 0.38 26.93 1.06
C LEU A 7 -0.88 27.74 1.41
N THR A 8 -0.77 29.07 1.54
CA THR A 8 -1.84 29.91 2.13
C THR A 8 -2.99 30.26 1.17
N THR A 9 -3.00 29.78 -0.07
CA THR A 9 -3.90 30.32 -1.13
C THR A 9 -5.04 29.38 -1.55
N ALA A 10 -5.11 28.13 -1.08
CA ALA A 10 -6.05 27.14 -1.60
C ALA A 10 -7.26 26.78 -0.70
N GLY A 11 -7.30 27.21 0.56
CA GLY A 11 -8.44 26.95 1.45
C GLY A 11 -9.47 28.09 1.45
N LEU A 12 -10.43 28.08 0.53
CA LEU A 12 -11.77 28.71 0.69
C LEU A 12 -12.61 28.53 -0.59
N VAL A 13 -13.41 27.47 -0.66
CA VAL A 13 -14.62 27.44 -1.49
C VAL A 13 -15.81 27.18 -0.58
N ALA A 14 -16.34 28.26 0.00
CA ALA A 14 -17.65 28.27 0.63
C ALA A 14 -18.74 28.15 -0.45
N VAL A 15 -19.39 26.98 -0.55
CA VAL A 15 -20.61 26.84 -1.37
C VAL A 15 -21.80 27.40 -0.57
N ALA A 16 -22.10 28.67 -0.81
CA ALA A 16 -23.35 29.28 -0.40
C ALA A 16 -24.51 28.73 -1.25
N GLY A 17 -25.43 27.97 -0.63
CA GLY A 17 -26.67 27.48 -1.23
C GLY A 17 -27.90 27.90 -0.44
N CYS A 18 -28.64 28.86 -0.98
CA CYS A 18 -29.79 29.54 -0.38
C CYS A 18 -30.98 28.63 0.00
N LEU A 19 -31.47 28.75 1.24
CA LEU A 19 -32.82 28.35 1.63
C LEU A 19 -33.57 29.57 2.17
N SER A 20 -34.54 30.06 1.41
CA SER A 20 -35.60 30.96 1.88
C SER A 20 -36.77 30.92 0.91
N GLU A 21 -37.91 30.38 1.37
CA GLU A 21 -39.21 31.08 1.41
C GLU A 21 -40.33 30.06 1.65
N SER A 22 -40.98 30.15 2.81
CA SER A 22 -42.44 30.03 2.95
C SER A 22 -42.83 30.28 4.40
N SER A 23 -43.34 31.46 4.70
CA SER A 23 -44.37 31.64 5.73
C SER A 23 -45.00 33.01 5.61
N ASP A 24 -46.34 33.02 5.56
CA ASP A 24 -47.22 33.94 6.29
C ASP A 24 -48.70 33.73 5.84
N PRO A 25 -49.75 34.18 6.58
CA PRO A 25 -49.79 34.67 7.96
C PRO A 25 -51.09 34.28 8.75
N VAL A 26 -51.30 34.98 9.89
CA VAL A 26 -52.54 35.34 10.63
C VAL A 26 -52.96 34.36 11.75
N THR A 27 -53.08 34.74 13.04
CA THR A 27 -53.96 35.80 13.58
C THR A 27 -53.63 36.10 15.06
N GLU A 28 -53.78 37.38 15.42
CA GLU A 28 -53.75 37.99 16.76
C GLU A 28 -54.89 37.51 17.67
N ASP A 29 -54.65 37.42 18.99
CA ASP A 29 -55.45 38.07 20.05
C ASP A 29 -54.91 37.73 21.46
N ASP A 30 -54.49 38.78 22.17
CA ASP A 30 -54.26 38.94 23.62
C ASP A 30 -55.61 39.39 24.28
N PRO A 31 -55.84 39.53 25.61
CA PRO A 31 -55.10 39.16 26.83
C PRO A 31 -55.95 38.45 27.91
N SER A 32 -55.31 37.96 28.99
CA SER A 32 -55.62 38.37 30.38
C SER A 32 -54.80 37.59 31.42
N GLU A 33 -54.28 38.36 32.36
CA GLU A 33 -53.42 38.08 33.52
C GLU A 33 -53.96 37.04 34.51
N SER A 34 -53.08 36.24 35.11
CA SER A 34 -52.74 36.33 36.56
C SER A 34 -51.74 35.25 37.00
N GLU A 35 -50.80 35.70 37.83
CA GLU A 35 -49.60 35.04 38.34
C GLU A 35 -49.85 33.95 39.41
N THR A 36 -49.03 32.90 39.38
CA THR A 36 -48.45 32.17 40.54
C THR A 36 -47.46 31.15 39.96
N ASP A 37 -46.16 31.46 39.91
CA ASP A 37 -45.11 31.16 40.91
C ASP A 37 -44.90 29.65 41.14
N ASP A 38 -43.62 29.25 41.09
CA ASP A 38 -43.04 27.89 41.08
C ASP A 38 -43.00 27.15 39.72
N GLY A 39 -42.17 27.67 38.80
CA GLY A 39 -41.80 27.01 37.54
C GLY A 39 -40.65 25.99 37.71
N PRO A 40 -40.76 24.79 37.12
CA PRO A 40 -39.67 23.84 36.94
C PRO A 40 -38.86 24.21 35.68
N GLY A 41 -37.56 24.47 35.84
CA GLY A 41 -36.64 24.70 34.73
C GLY A 41 -36.17 23.39 34.15
N ASP A 42 -36.94 22.89 33.19
CA ASP A 42 -36.56 21.88 32.21
C ASP A 42 -35.43 22.48 31.36
N SER A 43 -34.18 22.07 31.63
CA SER A 43 -33.05 22.36 30.75
C SER A 43 -33.04 21.28 29.68
N ASN A 44 -33.76 21.54 28.58
CA ASN A 44 -33.37 21.02 27.28
C ASN A 44 -31.95 21.52 27.01
N GLY A 45 -30.97 20.65 27.24
CA GLY A 45 -29.63 20.81 26.67
C GLY A 45 -29.70 20.45 25.20
N ASP A 46 -30.09 21.42 24.39
CA ASP A 46 -29.48 21.59 23.06
C ASP A 46 -28.07 22.10 23.33
N ASP A 47 -27.17 21.19 23.72
CA ASP A 47 -25.73 21.37 23.64
C ASP A 47 -25.27 20.43 22.53
N ASP A 48 -25.48 20.85 21.28
CA ASP A 48 -24.49 20.62 20.23
C ASP A 48 -23.23 21.37 20.71
N ASP A 49 -22.49 20.78 21.64
CA ASP A 49 -21.22 21.31 22.12
C ASP A 49 -20.22 21.04 20.97
N PRO A 50 -19.75 22.07 20.24
CA PRO A 50 -18.65 21.86 19.30
C PRO A 50 -17.50 21.29 20.12
N ALA A 51 -16.87 20.21 19.62
CA ALA A 51 -15.75 19.51 20.26
C ALA A 51 -14.92 20.46 21.16
N ASP A 52 -14.89 20.18 22.46
CA ASP A 52 -14.34 21.06 23.51
C ASP A 52 -12.92 21.50 23.12
N VAL A 53 -12.79 22.72 22.61
CA VAL A 53 -11.52 23.22 22.08
C VAL A 53 -10.52 23.30 23.24
N PRO A 54 -9.36 22.64 23.16
CA PRO A 54 -8.39 22.66 24.25
C PRO A 54 -8.00 24.08 24.67
N SER A 55 -7.92 24.31 25.98
CA SER A 55 -7.52 25.61 26.52
C SER A 55 -6.01 25.78 26.71
N THR A 56 -5.25 24.69 26.63
CA THR A 56 -3.79 24.64 26.72
C THR A 56 -3.26 23.54 25.82
N PHE A 57 -2.02 23.69 25.35
CA PHE A 57 -1.31 22.59 24.71
C PHE A 57 -0.96 21.52 25.74
N ASP A 58 -1.13 20.25 25.34
CA ASP A 58 -0.71 19.09 26.10
C ASP A 58 -0.34 17.93 25.16
N ALA A 59 0.55 17.06 25.62
CA ALA A 59 1.01 15.89 24.88
C ALA A 59 1.16 14.70 25.84
N THR A 60 0.51 13.58 25.53
CA THR A 60 0.54 12.38 26.36
C THR A 60 0.88 11.15 25.54
N LEU A 61 1.72 10.27 26.10
CA LEU A 61 2.13 9.02 25.50
C LEU A 61 1.34 7.85 26.11
N SER A 62 0.87 6.94 25.27
CA SER A 62 0.23 5.69 25.67
C SER A 62 0.74 4.49 24.87
N TYR A 63 0.54 3.30 25.43
CA TYR A 63 1.04 2.04 24.91
C TYR A 63 -0.13 1.10 24.61
N PRO A 64 -0.44 0.85 23.33
CA PRO A 64 -1.61 0.06 22.94
C PRO A 64 -1.42 -1.43 23.29
N GLU A 65 -2.39 -2.04 23.97
CA GLU A 65 -2.33 -3.49 24.25
C GLU A 65 -2.44 -4.37 22.99
N TYR A 66 -3.05 -3.85 21.92
CA TYR A 66 -3.33 -4.61 20.70
C TYR A 66 -3.00 -3.80 19.43
N VAL A 67 -2.57 -4.52 18.40
CA VAL A 67 -2.38 -4.00 17.03
C VAL A 67 -3.17 -4.87 16.05
N LEU A 68 -4.06 -4.26 15.28
CA LEU A 68 -4.77 -4.88 14.16
C LEU A 68 -4.16 -4.35 12.85
N SER A 69 -3.54 -5.22 12.06
CA SER A 69 -2.94 -4.87 10.77
C SER A 69 -3.67 -5.55 9.62
N MET A 70 -3.81 -4.84 8.50
CA MET A 70 -4.46 -5.32 7.29
C MET A 70 -3.41 -5.45 6.18
N ASN A 71 -2.91 -6.67 5.95
CA ASN A 71 -1.89 -6.89 4.92
C ASN A 71 -2.58 -7.06 3.57
N SER A 72 -2.43 -6.08 2.66
CA SER A 72 -3.01 -6.15 1.32
C SER A 72 -2.58 -7.42 0.60
N GLN A 73 -3.56 -8.13 0.05
CA GLN A 73 -3.34 -9.32 -0.74
C GLN A 73 -3.58 -8.96 -2.20
N HIS A 74 -2.60 -9.31 -3.03
CA HIS A 74 -2.75 -9.28 -4.47
C HIS A 74 -3.00 -10.72 -4.91
N ALA A 75 -3.94 -10.94 -5.83
CA ALA A 75 -4.19 -12.28 -6.35
C ALA A 75 -2.88 -12.79 -7.00
N ASP A 76 -2.41 -13.95 -6.55
CA ASP A 76 -1.14 -14.57 -6.99
C ASP A 76 -1.09 -14.76 -8.51
N GLU A 77 -2.26 -14.84 -9.15
CA GLU A 77 -2.41 -15.10 -10.58
C GLU A 77 -2.89 -13.87 -11.37
N ALA A 78 -3.35 -12.80 -10.71
CA ALA A 78 -3.97 -11.64 -11.35
C ALA A 78 -3.73 -10.37 -10.54
N GLY A 79 -2.53 -9.79 -10.64
CA GLY A 79 -2.32 -8.42 -10.19
C GLY A 79 -3.39 -7.50 -10.82
N PRO A 80 -3.79 -6.39 -10.18
CA PRO A 80 -4.85 -5.51 -10.71
C PRO A 80 -4.56 -5.01 -12.14
N ASN A 81 -3.29 -4.99 -12.55
CA ASN A 81 -2.85 -4.65 -13.91
C ASN A 81 -3.03 -5.78 -14.95
N GLN A 82 -3.59 -6.93 -14.56
CA GLN A 82 -3.83 -8.10 -15.40
C GLN A 82 -5.33 -8.40 -15.60
N ILE A 83 -6.22 -7.56 -15.07
CA ILE A 83 -7.66 -7.65 -15.26
C ILE A 83 -8.08 -6.56 -16.24
N THR A 84 -8.65 -6.96 -17.37
CA THR A 84 -9.20 -6.04 -18.36
C THR A 84 -10.70 -5.88 -18.13
N THR A 85 -11.21 -4.65 -18.10
CA THR A 85 -12.65 -4.45 -18.00
C THR A 85 -13.29 -4.79 -19.34
N ALA A 86 -14.41 -5.52 -19.36
CA ALA A 86 -15.09 -5.89 -20.60
C ALA A 86 -15.44 -4.67 -21.50
N THR A 87 -15.61 -3.48 -20.91
CA THR A 87 -15.86 -2.24 -21.65
C THR A 87 -14.63 -1.64 -22.34
N GLU A 88 -13.44 -2.08 -21.96
CA GLU A 88 -12.17 -1.67 -22.57
C GLU A 88 -11.82 -2.52 -23.79
N LEU A 89 -12.45 -3.68 -23.95
CA LEU A 89 -12.27 -4.58 -25.08
C LEU A 89 -12.87 -3.99 -26.37
N GLU A 90 -12.11 -4.08 -27.48
CA GLU A 90 -12.59 -3.66 -28.79
C GLU A 90 -13.24 -4.82 -29.58
N THR A 91 -13.97 -4.49 -30.65
CA THR A 91 -14.45 -5.53 -31.58
C THR A 91 -13.28 -5.96 -32.48
N PRO A 92 -12.99 -7.27 -32.65
CA PRO A 92 -13.91 -8.39 -32.44
C PRO A 92 -13.87 -9.06 -31.07
N ILE A 93 -12.82 -8.86 -30.26
CA ILE A 93 -12.63 -9.63 -29.01
C ILE A 93 -13.78 -9.45 -28.02
N ALA A 94 -14.34 -8.24 -27.88
CA ALA A 94 -15.44 -7.98 -26.97
C ALA A 94 -16.65 -8.88 -27.25
N GLY A 95 -16.99 -9.08 -28.53
CA GLY A 95 -18.10 -9.95 -28.92
C GLY A 95 -17.78 -11.44 -28.75
N ALA A 96 -16.52 -11.83 -28.92
CA ALA A 96 -16.07 -13.20 -28.70
C ALA A 96 -16.10 -13.56 -27.21
N VAL A 97 -15.60 -12.69 -26.34
CA VAL A 97 -15.64 -12.85 -24.88
C VAL A 97 -17.08 -12.83 -24.38
N GLU A 98 -17.93 -11.89 -24.84
CA GLU A 98 -19.36 -11.86 -24.49
C GLU A 98 -20.04 -13.18 -24.87
N THR A 99 -19.77 -13.72 -26.07
CA THR A 99 -20.29 -15.03 -26.49
C THR A 99 -19.76 -16.15 -25.61
N ALA A 100 -18.47 -16.14 -25.27
CA ALA A 100 -17.87 -17.15 -24.41
C ALA A 100 -18.45 -17.13 -22.98
N ILE A 101 -18.80 -15.95 -22.46
CA ILE A 101 -19.47 -15.80 -21.16
C ILE A 101 -20.92 -16.32 -21.23
N ASP A 102 -21.67 -15.92 -22.26
CA ASP A 102 -23.11 -16.24 -22.38
C ASP A 102 -23.38 -17.71 -22.76
N ASP A 103 -22.60 -18.24 -23.72
CA ASP A 103 -22.81 -19.57 -24.31
C ASP A 103 -21.79 -20.61 -23.77
N GLY A 104 -20.78 -20.17 -23.02
CA GLY A 104 -19.70 -20.98 -22.45
C GLY A 104 -18.48 -21.13 -23.37
N GLU A 105 -18.65 -20.86 -24.68
CA GLU A 105 -17.60 -20.97 -25.68
C GLU A 105 -17.93 -20.12 -26.91
N TYR A 106 -16.93 -19.42 -27.43
CA TYR A 106 -16.94 -18.83 -28.77
C TYR A 106 -16.13 -19.73 -29.71
N GLU A 107 -16.67 -20.06 -30.88
CA GLU A 107 -16.04 -20.92 -31.89
C GLU A 107 -15.91 -20.16 -33.23
N THR A 108 -14.74 -20.22 -33.86
CA THR A 108 -14.49 -19.66 -35.19
C THR A 108 -13.64 -20.59 -36.07
N ASP A 109 -13.90 -20.58 -37.37
CA ASP A 109 -13.06 -21.26 -38.37
C ASP A 109 -11.83 -20.42 -38.79
N GLU A 110 -11.82 -19.12 -38.47
CA GLU A 110 -10.81 -18.15 -38.88
C GLU A 110 -10.21 -17.46 -37.64
N ALA A 111 -8.88 -17.47 -37.52
CA ALA A 111 -8.12 -16.71 -36.53
C ALA A 111 -7.67 -15.40 -37.19
N ASP A 112 -8.53 -14.39 -37.18
CA ASP A 112 -8.23 -13.08 -37.74
C ASP A 112 -7.13 -12.38 -36.92
N ASP A 113 -6.21 -11.68 -37.60
CA ASP A 113 -5.08 -10.98 -36.96
C ASP A 113 -5.53 -10.06 -35.81
N THR A 114 -6.63 -9.33 -35.99
CA THR A 114 -7.18 -8.44 -34.94
C THR A 114 -7.67 -9.20 -33.72
N LEU A 115 -8.19 -10.42 -33.88
CA LEU A 115 -8.60 -11.25 -32.74
C LEU A 115 -7.37 -11.76 -31.99
N LEU A 116 -6.32 -12.16 -32.73
CA LEU A 116 -5.06 -12.63 -32.16
C LEU A 116 -4.33 -11.51 -31.41
N GLU A 117 -4.25 -10.31 -31.98
CA GLU A 117 -3.63 -9.13 -31.36
C GLU A 117 -4.28 -8.78 -30.02
N GLU A 118 -5.61 -8.78 -29.96
CA GLU A 118 -6.36 -8.43 -28.76
C GLU A 118 -6.36 -9.54 -27.68
N LEU A 119 -6.03 -10.78 -28.05
CA LEU A 119 -5.86 -11.88 -27.09
C LEU A 119 -4.50 -11.83 -26.37
N VAL A 120 -3.53 -11.08 -26.89
CA VAL A 120 -2.19 -11.00 -26.29
C VAL A 120 -2.29 -10.44 -24.87
N GLY A 121 -1.89 -11.24 -23.89
CA GLY A 121 -1.92 -10.87 -22.47
C GLY A 121 -3.31 -10.80 -21.85
N LEU A 122 -4.37 -11.16 -22.58
CA LEU A 122 -5.73 -11.21 -22.06
C LEU A 122 -5.94 -12.51 -21.27
N GLN A 123 -5.84 -12.42 -19.95
CA GLN A 123 -6.02 -13.57 -19.05
C GLN A 123 -7.31 -13.47 -18.24
N TYR A 124 -7.60 -12.29 -17.67
CA TYR A 124 -8.80 -12.08 -16.87
C TYR A 124 -9.63 -10.91 -17.39
N VAL A 125 -10.95 -11.12 -17.44
CA VAL A 125 -11.92 -10.09 -17.82
C VAL A 125 -12.92 -9.86 -16.70
N ASP A 126 -13.09 -8.60 -16.28
CA ASP A 126 -14.21 -8.18 -15.44
C ASP A 126 -15.43 -7.87 -16.32
N HIS A 127 -16.50 -8.65 -16.15
CA HIS A 127 -17.79 -8.38 -16.76
C HIS A 127 -18.88 -8.25 -15.67
N ASP A 128 -19.39 -7.02 -15.52
CA ASP A 128 -20.42 -6.66 -14.55
C ASP A 128 -20.08 -7.06 -13.09
N GLY A 129 -18.80 -6.95 -12.71
CA GLY A 129 -18.29 -7.27 -11.37
C GLY A 129 -17.99 -8.75 -11.15
N THR A 130 -18.07 -9.56 -12.21
CA THR A 130 -17.70 -10.99 -12.20
C THR A 130 -16.43 -11.16 -13.02
N ILE A 131 -15.41 -11.78 -12.42
CA ILE A 131 -14.14 -12.03 -13.08
C ILE A 131 -14.19 -13.38 -13.80
N TYR A 132 -13.76 -13.38 -15.06
CA TYR A 132 -13.66 -14.57 -15.90
C TYR A 132 -12.20 -14.81 -16.30
N ASP A 133 -11.75 -16.05 -16.18
CA ASP A 133 -10.50 -16.56 -16.76
C ASP A 133 -10.77 -16.90 -18.23
N ILE A 134 -9.97 -16.29 -19.11
CA ILE A 134 -10.08 -16.42 -20.54
C ILE A 134 -9.03 -17.41 -21.01
N ALA A 135 -9.51 -18.59 -21.41
CA ALA A 135 -8.69 -19.60 -22.07
C ALA A 135 -9.04 -19.68 -23.55
N TYR A 136 -8.06 -19.98 -24.39
CA TYR A 136 -8.25 -20.09 -25.83
C TYR A 136 -7.48 -21.24 -26.44
N THR A 137 -7.92 -21.66 -27.63
CA THR A 137 -7.19 -22.58 -28.52
C THR A 137 -7.03 -21.88 -29.86
N MET A 138 -5.90 -21.19 -30.03
CA MET A 138 -5.56 -20.34 -31.18
C MET A 138 -4.13 -20.67 -31.65
N PRO A 139 -3.70 -20.25 -32.85
CA PRO A 139 -2.31 -20.30 -33.24
C PRO A 139 -1.45 -19.44 -32.30
N GLU A 140 -0.31 -19.97 -31.86
CA GLU A 140 0.63 -19.29 -30.97
C GLU A 140 2.06 -19.39 -31.50
N TYR A 141 2.83 -18.32 -31.29
CA TYR A 141 4.28 -18.37 -31.31
C TYR A 141 4.78 -18.84 -29.94
N VAL A 142 5.70 -19.80 -29.97
CA VAL A 142 6.32 -20.37 -28.77
C VAL A 142 7.81 -20.05 -28.82
N VAL A 143 8.32 -19.41 -27.77
CA VAL A 143 9.74 -19.21 -27.55
C VAL A 143 10.16 -20.07 -26.38
N SER A 144 11.06 -21.02 -26.65
CA SER A 144 11.58 -21.96 -25.66
C SER A 144 13.08 -21.76 -25.47
N GLY A 145 13.59 -22.11 -24.29
CA GLY A 145 15.00 -22.05 -23.96
C GLY A 145 15.55 -23.42 -23.59
N HIS A 146 16.77 -23.74 -23.98
CA HIS A 146 17.47 -24.91 -23.46
C HIS A 146 18.98 -24.67 -23.30
N ASP A 147 19.58 -25.25 -22.27
CA ASP A 147 21.01 -25.12 -22.02
C ASP A 147 21.85 -25.79 -23.11
N VAL A 148 22.87 -25.06 -23.58
CA VAL A 148 23.81 -25.52 -24.61
C VAL A 148 25.26 -25.33 -24.18
N PRO A 149 26.17 -26.25 -24.55
CA PRO A 149 27.58 -26.10 -24.24
C PRO A 149 28.21 -25.00 -25.10
N GLU A 150 29.14 -24.23 -24.54
CA GLU A 150 29.88 -23.14 -25.24
C GLU A 150 30.41 -23.54 -26.62
N SER A 151 30.79 -24.82 -26.82
CA SER A 151 31.31 -25.30 -28.10
C SER A 151 30.29 -25.29 -29.26
N GLU A 152 29.01 -25.19 -28.95
CA GLU A 152 27.90 -25.16 -29.92
C GLU A 152 27.39 -23.73 -30.17
N VAL A 153 27.81 -22.77 -29.36
CA VAL A 153 27.36 -21.37 -29.38
C VAL A 153 28.01 -20.59 -30.52
N ASP A 154 27.19 -19.84 -31.27
CA ASP A 154 27.67 -18.78 -32.14
C ASP A 154 27.76 -17.46 -31.36
N HIS A 155 28.97 -17.10 -30.94
CA HIS A 155 29.22 -15.87 -30.17
C HIS A 155 28.83 -14.59 -30.91
N ASP A 156 28.76 -14.59 -32.26
CA ASP A 156 28.30 -13.43 -33.02
C ASP A 156 26.77 -13.27 -32.96
N ARG A 157 26.04 -14.31 -32.54
CA ARG A 157 24.57 -14.33 -32.32
C ARG A 157 24.21 -14.55 -30.85
N THR A 158 25.10 -14.15 -29.95
CA THR A 158 24.90 -14.28 -28.50
C THR A 158 24.76 -12.90 -27.86
N ILE A 159 23.74 -12.74 -27.02
CA ILE A 159 23.55 -11.57 -26.16
C ILE A 159 23.75 -11.93 -24.69
N SER A 160 24.23 -10.98 -23.87
CA SER A 160 24.33 -11.18 -22.44
C SER A 160 22.97 -10.97 -21.77
N ALA A 161 22.58 -11.83 -20.82
CA ALA A 161 21.41 -11.60 -19.96
C ALA A 161 21.52 -10.31 -19.13
N MET A 162 22.74 -9.75 -19.01
CA MET A 162 23.00 -8.47 -18.35
C MET A 162 22.97 -7.27 -19.31
N ASP A 163 22.70 -7.51 -20.59
CA ASP A 163 22.52 -6.44 -21.56
C ASP A 163 21.25 -5.64 -21.26
N ASP A 164 21.28 -4.34 -21.51
CA ASP A 164 20.15 -3.47 -21.21
C ASP A 164 18.93 -3.80 -22.08
N THR A 165 19.10 -4.38 -23.28
CA THR A 165 17.98 -4.86 -24.10
C THR A 165 17.14 -5.93 -23.39
N ILE A 166 17.73 -6.74 -22.50
CA ILE A 166 17.05 -7.79 -21.73
C ILE A 166 16.70 -7.32 -20.32
N ARG A 167 17.46 -6.38 -19.74
CA ARG A 167 17.32 -6.00 -18.32
C ARG A 167 16.50 -4.74 -18.10
N VAL A 168 16.55 -3.77 -19.01
CA VAL A 168 15.90 -2.46 -18.84
C VAL A 168 14.54 -2.51 -19.52
N LEU A 169 13.46 -2.49 -18.74
CA LEU A 169 12.11 -2.36 -19.30
C LEU A 169 11.94 -0.97 -19.92
N ASP A 170 11.79 -0.93 -21.23
CA ASP A 170 11.33 0.18 -22.05
C ASP A 170 10.09 -0.26 -22.84
N VAL A 171 9.39 0.68 -23.48
CA VAL A 171 8.18 0.39 -24.25
C VAL A 171 8.49 -0.57 -25.41
N ASP A 172 9.65 -0.40 -26.04
CA ASP A 172 10.04 -1.11 -27.26
C ASP A 172 10.66 -2.50 -27.01
N ASN A 173 10.98 -2.87 -25.76
CA ASN A 173 11.61 -4.16 -25.45
C ASN A 173 10.91 -4.95 -24.34
N ARG A 174 9.71 -4.53 -23.94
CA ARG A 174 8.91 -5.21 -22.91
C ARG A 174 8.68 -6.69 -23.23
N GLU A 175 8.35 -7.01 -24.48
CA GLU A 175 8.09 -8.40 -24.89
C GLU A 175 9.37 -9.24 -24.92
N ILE A 176 10.49 -8.66 -25.37
CA ILE A 176 11.81 -9.29 -25.29
C ILE A 176 12.17 -9.65 -23.85
N VAL A 177 12.05 -8.67 -22.93
CA VAL A 177 12.35 -8.86 -21.51
C VAL A 177 11.45 -9.94 -20.92
N THR A 178 10.16 -9.95 -21.27
CA THR A 178 9.20 -10.95 -20.78
C THR A 178 9.55 -12.35 -21.30
N ALA A 179 9.72 -12.49 -22.62
CA ALA A 179 10.02 -13.76 -23.25
C ALA A 179 11.33 -14.38 -22.74
N VAL A 180 12.39 -13.58 -22.68
CA VAL A 180 13.70 -14.03 -22.22
C VAL A 180 13.69 -14.37 -20.72
N ASN A 181 13.01 -13.59 -19.88
CA ASN A 181 12.90 -13.91 -18.45
C ASN A 181 12.01 -15.13 -18.17
N THR A 182 11.00 -15.41 -19.00
CA THR A 182 10.20 -16.63 -18.86
C THR A 182 11.04 -17.88 -19.08
N VAL A 183 11.91 -17.88 -20.09
CA VAL A 183 12.76 -19.03 -20.43
C VAL A 183 14.06 -19.12 -19.62
N LEU A 184 14.33 -18.12 -18.77
CA LEU A 184 15.47 -18.09 -17.85
C LEU A 184 15.04 -18.52 -16.44
N GLU A 185 15.79 -19.42 -15.81
CA GLU A 185 15.61 -19.64 -14.37
C GLU A 185 16.03 -18.38 -13.60
N SER A 186 15.21 -18.00 -12.61
CA SER A 186 15.48 -16.84 -11.78
C SER A 186 16.80 -17.02 -11.03
N PHE A 187 17.74 -16.10 -11.23
CA PHE A 187 19.04 -15.95 -10.54
C PHE A 187 18.98 -15.80 -9.00
N ARG A 188 17.84 -16.10 -8.35
CA ARG A 188 17.53 -15.76 -6.96
C ARG A 188 17.14 -16.94 -6.07
N GLY A 189 17.23 -18.18 -6.58
CA GLY A 189 17.02 -19.39 -5.78
C GLY A 189 18.22 -19.74 -4.88
N SER A 190 17.99 -20.49 -3.81
CA SER A 190 19.04 -20.90 -2.84
C SER A 190 20.17 -21.74 -3.44
N ASP A 191 19.96 -22.26 -4.64
CA ASP A 191 20.85 -23.21 -5.30
C ASP A 191 21.73 -22.51 -6.36
N ASN A 192 21.47 -21.23 -6.69
CA ASN A 192 22.27 -20.35 -7.56
C ASN A 192 22.70 -20.94 -8.92
N GLU A 193 22.08 -22.01 -9.40
CA GLU A 193 22.32 -22.52 -10.75
C GLU A 193 21.44 -21.70 -11.70
N GLY A 194 22.03 -20.73 -12.43
CA GLY A 194 21.36 -20.14 -13.59
C GLY A 194 21.20 -21.18 -14.71
N GLY A 195 20.24 -20.97 -15.62
CA GLY A 195 19.98 -21.94 -16.70
C GLY A 195 18.67 -21.67 -17.43
N ALA A 196 18.33 -22.59 -18.34
CA ALA A 196 17.03 -22.59 -19.01
C ALA A 196 15.93 -23.05 -18.07
N SER A 197 14.81 -22.35 -18.05
CA SER A 197 13.64 -22.74 -17.28
C SER A 197 12.86 -23.86 -17.99
N ASP A 198 11.99 -24.55 -17.24
CA ASP A 198 11.01 -25.49 -17.81
C ASP A 198 9.79 -24.77 -18.44
N TYR A 199 9.81 -23.45 -18.57
CA TYR A 199 8.70 -22.64 -19.06
C TYR A 199 8.96 -22.08 -20.46
N ASP A 200 7.93 -22.14 -21.31
CA ASP A 200 7.94 -21.50 -22.62
C ASP A 200 7.21 -20.14 -22.56
N TYR A 201 7.72 -19.15 -23.27
CA TYR A 201 6.96 -17.95 -23.58
C TYR A 201 6.00 -18.23 -24.74
N ARG A 202 4.74 -17.84 -24.60
CA ARG A 202 3.69 -18.05 -25.58
C ARG A 202 2.94 -16.75 -25.87
N SER A 203 2.66 -16.51 -27.14
CA SER A 203 1.87 -15.36 -27.59
C SER A 203 1.14 -15.65 -28.89
N THR A 204 -0.08 -15.14 -29.06
CA THR A 204 -0.86 -15.24 -30.30
C THR A 204 -0.30 -14.36 -31.43
N VAL A 205 0.50 -13.35 -31.09
CA VAL A 205 1.19 -12.46 -32.03
C VAL A 205 2.62 -12.26 -31.56
N LEU A 206 3.56 -12.21 -32.50
CA LEU A 206 4.94 -11.90 -32.22
C LEU A 206 5.19 -10.41 -32.48
N ASP A 207 5.57 -9.66 -31.45
CA ASP A 207 5.95 -8.25 -31.63
C ASP A 207 7.15 -8.10 -32.58
N GLU A 208 7.19 -6.99 -33.32
CA GLU A 208 8.22 -6.76 -34.34
C GLU A 208 9.63 -6.67 -33.73
N HIS A 209 9.76 -6.16 -32.50
CA HIS A 209 11.05 -6.09 -31.81
C HIS A 209 11.47 -7.46 -31.30
N LEU A 210 10.54 -8.28 -30.80
CA LEU A 210 10.85 -9.66 -30.43
C LEU A 210 11.23 -10.51 -31.66
N GLU A 211 10.55 -10.32 -32.79
CA GLU A 211 10.91 -10.98 -34.04
C GLU A 211 12.32 -10.58 -34.51
N GLU A 212 12.62 -9.28 -34.57
CA GLU A 212 13.96 -8.80 -34.95
C GLU A 212 15.04 -9.31 -33.98
N PHE A 213 14.73 -9.35 -32.69
CA PHE A 213 15.62 -9.88 -31.66
C PHE A 213 15.94 -11.36 -31.87
N LEU A 214 14.93 -12.20 -32.10
CA LEU A 214 15.10 -13.65 -32.33
C LEU A 214 15.77 -13.95 -33.70
N ASP A 215 15.64 -13.05 -34.67
CA ASP A 215 16.37 -13.14 -35.94
C ASP A 215 17.85 -12.72 -35.77
N GLU A 216 18.16 -11.81 -34.85
CA GLU A 216 19.55 -11.39 -34.56
C GLU A 216 20.28 -12.38 -33.65
N TYR A 217 19.64 -12.79 -32.56
CA TYR A 217 20.24 -13.59 -31.49
C TYR A 217 19.60 -14.97 -31.37
N ASP A 218 20.44 -16.00 -31.35
CA ASP A 218 20.01 -17.38 -31.05
C ASP A 218 20.34 -17.76 -29.60
N TYR A 219 21.27 -17.05 -28.95
CA TYR A 219 21.81 -17.47 -27.65
C TYR A 219 21.77 -16.34 -26.62
N VAL A 220 21.44 -16.69 -25.37
CA VAL A 220 21.57 -15.81 -24.21
C VAL A 220 22.66 -16.37 -23.28
N ALA A 221 23.67 -15.55 -23.01
CA ALA A 221 24.72 -15.88 -22.05
C ALA A 221 24.33 -15.37 -20.66
N TYR A 222 24.23 -16.26 -19.68
CA TYR A 222 23.96 -15.86 -18.29
C TYR A 222 25.27 -15.70 -17.49
N PRO A 223 25.39 -14.63 -16.69
CA PRO A 223 26.63 -14.28 -16.03
C PRO A 223 26.96 -15.23 -14.88
N SER A 224 28.25 -15.31 -14.55
CA SER A 224 28.66 -15.98 -13.32
C SER A 224 28.34 -15.16 -12.07
N ASP A 225 27.78 -15.80 -11.05
CA ASP A 225 27.63 -15.23 -9.70
C ASP A 225 28.95 -15.28 -8.89
N GLY A 226 29.96 -15.95 -9.45
CA GLY A 226 31.19 -16.33 -8.79
C GLY A 226 32.34 -15.34 -8.94
N VAL A 227 33.27 -15.44 -7.99
CA VAL A 227 34.52 -14.67 -7.85
C VAL A 227 35.51 -14.87 -9.04
N ASP A 228 35.12 -15.68 -10.03
CA ASP A 228 35.93 -16.16 -11.15
C ASP A 228 35.68 -15.36 -12.46
N GLY A 229 35.68 -14.04 -12.38
CA GLY A 229 35.85 -13.17 -13.56
C GLY A 229 34.60 -12.95 -14.43
N PRO A 230 34.75 -12.27 -15.59
CA PRO A 230 33.64 -11.81 -16.44
C PRO A 230 33.11 -12.86 -17.44
N ASP A 231 33.54 -14.12 -17.32
CA ASP A 231 33.13 -15.17 -18.25
C ASP A 231 31.72 -15.69 -17.88
N PRO A 232 30.83 -15.96 -18.85
CA PRO A 232 29.49 -16.44 -18.56
C PRO A 232 29.50 -17.85 -17.96
N GLU A 233 28.51 -18.14 -17.10
CA GLU A 233 28.36 -19.44 -16.45
C GLU A 233 27.81 -20.50 -17.41
N GLY A 234 26.99 -20.07 -18.37
CA GLY A 234 26.44 -20.92 -19.41
C GLY A 234 25.70 -20.13 -20.46
N TYR A 235 25.08 -20.87 -21.39
CA TYR A 235 24.38 -20.34 -22.54
C TYR A 235 23.07 -21.09 -22.75
N ILE A 236 22.05 -20.35 -23.14
CA ILE A 236 20.74 -20.88 -23.50
C ILE A 236 20.50 -20.60 -24.98
N GLU A 237 20.11 -21.61 -25.73
CA GLU A 237 19.62 -21.46 -27.10
C GLU A 237 18.12 -21.15 -27.07
N LEU A 238 17.74 -20.07 -27.76
CA LEU A 238 16.36 -19.66 -27.95
C LEU A 238 15.82 -20.31 -29.23
N GLU A 239 14.73 -21.06 -29.12
CA GLU A 239 14.04 -21.63 -30.26
C GLU A 239 12.64 -21.02 -30.40
N ARG A 240 12.33 -20.53 -31.61
CA ARG A 240 11.00 -20.06 -32.01
C ARG A 240 10.27 -21.14 -32.81
N ASP A 241 9.10 -21.53 -32.35
CA ASP A 241 8.14 -22.35 -33.10
C ASP A 241 6.79 -21.62 -33.29
N HIS A 242 5.95 -22.13 -34.18
CA HIS A 242 4.58 -21.66 -34.38
C HIS A 242 3.62 -22.84 -34.32
N GLU A 243 2.92 -22.96 -33.20
CA GLU A 243 1.97 -24.03 -32.92
C GLU A 243 0.57 -23.62 -33.36
N ASP A 244 0.05 -24.28 -34.39
CA ASP A 244 -1.34 -24.09 -34.85
C ASP A 244 -2.17 -25.35 -34.53
N PRO A 245 -3.14 -25.28 -33.59
CA PRO A 245 -4.00 -26.41 -33.24
C PRO A 245 -4.94 -26.81 -34.39
N GLY A 246 -5.16 -25.92 -35.36
CA GLY A 246 -6.09 -26.07 -36.47
C GLY A 246 -7.54 -25.82 -36.07
N SER A 247 -8.36 -25.41 -37.05
CA SER A 247 -9.75 -25.07 -36.80
C SER A 247 -10.62 -26.29 -36.36
N PRO A 248 -11.67 -26.06 -35.55
CA PRO A 248 -12.14 -24.75 -35.07
C PRO A 248 -11.31 -24.20 -33.90
N TYR A 249 -11.11 -22.88 -33.90
CA TYR A 249 -10.49 -22.16 -32.81
C TYR A 249 -11.55 -21.75 -31.78
N THR A 250 -11.16 -21.71 -30.51
CA THR A 250 -12.10 -21.48 -29.42
C THR A 250 -11.60 -20.46 -28.42
N ILE A 251 -12.54 -19.73 -27.80
CA ILE A 251 -12.32 -18.91 -26.61
C ILE A 251 -13.38 -19.35 -25.59
N THR A 252 -12.95 -19.63 -24.37
CA THR A 252 -13.82 -20.01 -23.25
C THR A 252 -13.61 -19.03 -22.11
N ALA A 253 -14.71 -18.66 -21.44
CA ALA A 253 -14.68 -17.80 -20.26
C ALA A 253 -15.17 -18.61 -19.07
N THR A 254 -14.34 -18.77 -18.05
CA THR A 254 -14.70 -19.49 -16.82
C THR A 254 -14.73 -18.51 -15.67
N GLU A 255 -15.88 -18.42 -14.98
CA GLU A 255 -16.00 -17.60 -13.77
C GLU A 255 -14.94 -18.03 -12.74
N VAL A 256 -14.17 -17.05 -12.26
CA VAL A 256 -13.12 -17.26 -11.26
C VAL A 256 -13.63 -16.77 -9.92
N THR A 257 -13.73 -17.70 -8.98
CA THR A 257 -14.05 -17.37 -7.59
C THR A 257 -12.86 -16.71 -6.90
N ASP A 258 -13.13 -15.94 -5.85
CA ASP A 258 -12.07 -15.34 -5.04
C ASP A 258 -11.10 -16.38 -4.46
N GLU A 259 -11.61 -17.56 -4.06
CA GLU A 259 -10.77 -18.64 -3.54
C GLU A 259 -9.76 -19.14 -4.59
N GLN A 260 -10.13 -19.15 -5.87
CA GLN A 260 -9.20 -19.48 -6.95
C GLN A 260 -8.18 -18.36 -7.17
N ARG A 261 -8.60 -17.09 -7.09
CA ARG A 261 -7.71 -15.93 -7.31
C ARG A 261 -6.67 -15.74 -6.21
N TYR A 262 -7.08 -15.92 -4.96
CA TYR A 262 -6.27 -15.61 -3.78
C TYR A 262 -5.76 -16.86 -3.06
N GLY A 263 -6.13 -18.06 -3.52
CA GLY A 263 -5.80 -19.33 -2.86
C GLY A 263 -6.50 -19.58 -1.52
N ARG A 264 -7.31 -18.62 -1.03
CA ARG A 264 -8.10 -18.68 0.21
C ARG A 264 -9.45 -18.00 -0.01
N PRO A 265 -10.51 -18.42 0.70
CA PRO A 265 -11.80 -17.74 0.66
C PRO A 265 -11.68 -16.25 0.99
N VAL A 266 -12.52 -15.42 0.37
CA VAL A 266 -12.64 -13.99 0.69
C VAL A 266 -14.04 -13.72 1.23
N THR A 267 -14.10 -13.07 2.39
CA THR A 267 -15.34 -12.70 3.06
C THR A 267 -15.50 -11.18 3.06
N ASP A 268 -16.66 -10.68 2.64
CA ASP A 268 -16.94 -9.25 2.69
C ASP A 268 -17.01 -8.75 4.14
N VAL A 269 -16.42 -7.58 4.40
CA VAL A 269 -16.39 -6.98 5.74
C VAL A 269 -17.80 -6.81 6.34
N GLU A 270 -18.79 -6.52 5.51
CA GLU A 270 -20.21 -6.36 5.89
C GLU A 270 -20.87 -7.62 6.46
N SER A 271 -20.21 -8.77 6.37
CA SER A 271 -20.67 -10.01 6.98
C SER A 271 -20.46 -10.04 8.51
N TYR A 272 -19.59 -9.17 9.03
CA TYR A 272 -19.24 -9.07 10.45
C TYR A 272 -20.10 -8.04 11.19
N SER A 273 -20.02 -8.03 12.53
CA SER A 273 -20.71 -7.02 13.34
C SER A 273 -20.08 -5.64 13.23
N ASN A 274 -20.87 -4.56 13.31
CA ASN A 274 -20.38 -3.18 13.18
C ASN A 274 -19.07 -2.87 13.95
N PRO A 275 -18.86 -3.27 15.22
CA PRO A 275 -17.60 -2.98 15.90
C PRO A 275 -16.36 -3.60 15.24
N VAL A 276 -16.52 -4.71 14.53
CA VAL A 276 -15.46 -5.38 13.76
C VAL A 276 -15.30 -4.70 12.41
N VAL A 277 -16.41 -4.36 11.76
CA VAL A 277 -16.41 -3.60 10.49
C VAL A 277 -15.66 -2.28 10.65
N ASP A 278 -16.00 -1.52 11.68
CA ASP A 278 -15.40 -0.21 11.97
C ASP A 278 -13.90 -0.36 12.25
N ALA A 279 -13.49 -1.40 12.98
CA ALA A 279 -12.08 -1.66 13.28
C ALA A 279 -11.28 -2.10 12.04
N LEU A 280 -11.84 -2.97 11.19
CA LEU A 280 -11.18 -3.44 9.97
C LEU A 280 -11.08 -2.35 8.91
N ARG A 281 -12.11 -1.50 8.77
CA ARG A 281 -12.05 -0.30 7.91
C ARG A 281 -11.00 0.67 8.38
N ALA A 282 -11.01 1.04 9.67
CA ALA A 282 -10.00 1.93 10.22
C ALA A 282 -8.58 1.38 10.01
N ALA A 283 -8.39 0.07 10.17
CA ALA A 283 -7.08 -0.57 9.95
C ALA A 283 -6.66 -0.64 8.46
N ALA A 284 -7.62 -0.74 7.54
CA ALA A 284 -7.36 -0.74 6.10
C ALA A 284 -7.09 0.68 5.58
N ASP A 285 -7.85 1.67 6.04
CA ASP A 285 -7.80 3.05 5.57
C ASP A 285 -6.61 3.83 6.15
N HIS A 286 -6.21 3.54 7.40
CA HIS A 286 -5.25 4.37 8.14
C HIS A 286 -3.96 3.61 8.50
N GLY A 287 -3.85 2.34 8.09
CA GLY A 287 -2.79 1.45 8.54
C GLY A 287 -3.10 0.82 9.90
N PRO A 288 -2.13 0.17 10.56
CA PRO A 288 -2.40 -0.66 11.72
C PRO A 288 -3.13 0.07 12.85
N LEU A 289 -4.31 -0.44 13.24
CA LEU A 289 -5.11 0.12 14.33
C LEU A 289 -4.50 -0.28 15.68
N ARG A 290 -4.06 0.72 16.45
CA ARG A 290 -3.50 0.55 17.81
C ARG A 290 -4.57 0.82 18.87
N THR A 291 -4.82 -0.14 19.76
CA THR A 291 -5.90 0.00 20.75
C THR A 291 -5.65 -0.76 22.05
N ASP A 292 -6.18 -0.23 23.16
CA ASP A 292 -6.20 -0.92 24.46
C ASP A 292 -7.39 -1.89 24.59
N LYS A 293 -8.33 -1.83 23.64
CA LYS A 293 -9.55 -2.63 23.68
C LYS A 293 -9.58 -3.54 22.47
N ARG A 294 -9.57 -4.83 22.76
CA ARG A 294 -9.89 -5.84 21.76
C ARG A 294 -11.29 -5.60 21.18
N PRO A 295 -11.46 -5.43 19.85
CA PRO A 295 -12.78 -5.28 19.25
C PRO A 295 -13.66 -6.50 19.51
N ASP A 296 -14.90 -6.26 19.95
CA ASP A 296 -15.85 -7.31 20.26
C ASP A 296 -16.19 -8.11 19.00
N GLY A 297 -15.85 -9.41 19.00
CA GLY A 297 -16.11 -10.31 17.87
C GLY A 297 -14.94 -10.52 16.92
N ILE A 298 -13.80 -9.83 17.08
CA ILE A 298 -12.64 -9.95 16.18
C ILE A 298 -12.11 -11.39 16.06
N ASN A 299 -12.26 -12.22 17.11
CA ASN A 299 -11.89 -13.64 17.04
C ASN A 299 -12.59 -14.39 15.91
N ALA A 300 -13.83 -14.02 15.57
CA ALA A 300 -14.56 -14.70 14.49
C ALA A 300 -13.83 -14.52 13.15
N VAL A 301 -13.29 -13.32 12.90
CA VAL A 301 -12.49 -13.01 11.70
C VAL A 301 -11.18 -13.78 11.71
N LEU A 302 -10.46 -13.77 12.83
CA LEU A 302 -9.13 -14.38 12.94
C LEU A 302 -9.17 -15.93 12.94
N GLU A 303 -10.30 -16.51 13.35
CA GLU A 303 -10.53 -17.96 13.30
C GLU A 303 -11.08 -18.41 11.94
N GLU A 304 -11.62 -17.47 11.14
CA GLU A 304 -12.01 -17.71 9.76
C GLU A 304 -10.73 -17.73 8.91
N ASP A 305 -10.39 -18.89 8.36
CA ASP A 305 -9.25 -19.02 7.46
C ASP A 305 -9.57 -18.41 6.09
N ALA A 306 -9.85 -17.11 6.08
CA ALA A 306 -10.30 -16.32 4.95
C ALA A 306 -9.66 -14.93 4.97
N TYR A 307 -9.46 -14.37 3.79
CA TYR A 307 -9.17 -12.96 3.63
C TYR A 307 -10.45 -12.12 3.80
N VAL A 308 -10.28 -10.83 4.07
CA VAL A 308 -11.40 -9.89 4.20
C VAL A 308 -11.37 -8.88 3.07
N ARG A 309 -12.52 -8.70 2.40
CA ARG A 309 -12.71 -7.62 1.44
C ARG A 309 -13.23 -6.36 2.14
N VAL A 310 -12.49 -5.26 2.03
CA VAL A 310 -12.85 -3.94 2.52
C VAL A 310 -12.85 -2.97 1.34
N ASP A 311 -14.02 -2.43 1.03
CA ASP A 311 -14.22 -1.39 0.01
C ASP A 311 -13.61 -1.68 -1.38
N GLY A 312 -13.52 -2.98 -1.72
CA GLY A 312 -13.06 -3.50 -3.01
C GLY A 312 -11.71 -4.21 -2.93
N ASP A 313 -10.87 -3.85 -1.96
CA ASP A 313 -9.55 -4.42 -1.76
C ASP A 313 -9.59 -5.61 -0.79
N VAL A 314 -8.64 -6.54 -0.96
CA VAL A 314 -8.58 -7.81 -0.19
C VAL A 314 -7.39 -7.79 0.73
N TYR A 315 -7.59 -8.18 2.00
CA TYR A 315 -6.60 -8.10 3.06
C TYR A 315 -6.52 -9.38 3.89
N ASP A 316 -5.34 -9.64 4.43
CA ASP A 316 -5.10 -10.63 5.49
C ASP A 316 -5.06 -9.92 6.85
N PRO A 317 -6.13 -10.01 7.67
CA PRO A 317 -6.16 -9.37 8.97
C PRO A 317 -5.29 -10.12 9.97
N THR A 318 -4.39 -9.40 10.62
CA THR A 318 -3.55 -9.91 11.71
C THR A 318 -3.83 -9.13 12.98
N PHE A 319 -3.95 -9.82 14.11
CA PHE A 319 -4.25 -9.19 15.39
C PHE A 319 -3.28 -9.68 16.45
N GLU A 320 -2.45 -8.75 16.93
CA GLU A 320 -1.35 -9.04 17.83
C GLU A 320 -1.62 -8.44 19.20
N THR A 321 -1.17 -9.15 20.25
CA THR A 321 -1.09 -8.60 21.61
C THR A 321 0.34 -8.14 21.83
N VAL A 322 0.49 -6.90 22.27
CA VAL A 322 1.80 -6.29 22.51
C VAL A 322 2.17 -6.46 23.98
N ASP A 323 3.41 -6.88 24.22
CA ASP A 323 3.97 -6.96 25.57
C ASP A 323 5.15 -5.97 25.65
N HIS A 324 4.87 -4.73 26.03
CA HIS A 324 5.92 -3.70 26.12
C HIS A 324 6.95 -4.00 27.21
N ASP A 325 6.60 -4.83 28.21
CA ASP A 325 7.49 -5.17 29.34
C ASP A 325 8.65 -6.11 28.92
N VAL A 326 8.59 -6.74 27.73
CA VAL A 326 9.69 -7.62 27.26
C VAL A 326 10.78 -6.89 26.49
N VAL A 327 10.51 -5.66 26.03
CA VAL A 327 11.46 -4.86 25.26
C VAL A 327 12.26 -3.98 26.24
N PRO A 328 13.61 -4.05 26.28
CA PRO A 328 14.42 -3.42 27.32
C PRO A 328 14.63 -1.91 27.09
N ILE A 329 13.53 -1.17 26.97
CA ILE A 329 13.51 0.26 26.68
C ILE A 329 12.55 1.02 27.58
N ASP A 330 12.86 2.30 27.81
CA ASP A 330 11.97 3.29 28.42
C ASP A 330 11.73 4.41 27.40
N LEU A 331 10.52 4.44 26.84
CA LEU A 331 10.05 5.53 25.99
C LEU A 331 9.21 6.49 26.85
N GLN A 332 9.37 7.79 26.70
CA GLN A 332 8.61 8.76 27.48
C GLN A 332 8.56 10.14 26.83
N ILE A 333 7.52 10.91 27.16
CA ILE A 333 7.50 12.36 26.94
C ILE A 333 8.04 13.05 28.19
N THR A 334 9.18 13.73 28.09
CA THR A 334 9.92 14.27 29.24
C THR A 334 9.72 15.76 29.48
N ASP A 335 9.39 16.51 28.43
CA ASP A 335 9.15 17.95 28.46
C ASP A 335 7.92 18.26 27.63
N VAL A 336 6.98 19.02 28.19
CA VAL A 336 5.81 19.58 27.49
C VAL A 336 5.77 21.06 27.83
N ASP A 337 5.98 21.89 26.83
CA ASP A 337 5.97 23.34 26.94
C ASP A 337 4.68 23.87 26.31
N PRO A 338 3.69 24.27 27.11
CA PRO A 338 2.41 24.73 26.59
C PRO A 338 2.49 26.11 25.91
N ASP A 339 3.47 26.94 26.28
CA ASP A 339 3.64 28.28 25.73
C ASP A 339 4.31 28.22 24.35
N GLU A 340 5.30 27.35 24.19
CA GLU A 340 6.00 27.12 22.92
C GLU A 340 5.36 26.02 22.07
N ARG A 341 4.33 25.33 22.59
CA ARG A 341 3.59 24.24 21.92
C ARG A 341 4.53 23.15 21.40
N ARG A 342 5.41 22.66 22.29
CA ARG A 342 6.39 21.63 21.97
C ARG A 342 6.41 20.53 23.01
N PHE A 343 6.85 19.35 22.60
CA PHE A 343 7.12 18.25 23.50
C PHE A 343 8.42 17.52 23.11
N THR A 344 9.06 16.86 24.08
CA THR A 344 10.27 16.06 23.84
C THR A 344 9.96 14.59 24.05
N LEU A 345 10.17 13.79 23.01
CA LEU A 345 10.14 12.33 23.06
C LEU A 345 11.56 11.83 23.38
N GLU A 346 11.70 10.98 24.37
CA GLU A 346 12.98 10.39 24.80
C GLU A 346 12.86 8.87 24.85
N LEU A 347 13.83 8.18 24.27
CA LEU A 347 14.01 6.73 24.31
C LEU A 347 15.31 6.43 25.05
N THR A 348 15.25 5.57 26.07
CA THR A 348 16.40 5.11 26.84
C THR A 348 16.52 3.59 26.76
N ALA A 349 17.72 3.08 26.47
CA ALA A 349 18.01 1.66 26.62
C ALA A 349 18.18 1.32 28.11
N GLU A 350 17.52 0.27 28.61
CA GLU A 350 17.52 -0.05 30.04
C GLU A 350 18.78 -0.82 30.47
N ASP A 351 18.76 -2.15 30.40
CA ASP A 351 19.75 -3.03 31.01
C ASP A 351 20.66 -3.77 30.01
N GLU A 352 20.36 -3.72 28.72
CA GLU A 352 21.15 -4.30 27.64
C GLU A 352 21.22 -3.37 26.41
N PRO A 353 22.25 -3.51 25.55
CA PRO A 353 22.34 -2.70 24.34
C PRO A 353 21.19 -3.03 23.40
N ILE A 354 20.69 -2.01 22.73
CA ILE A 354 19.61 -2.12 21.75
C ILE A 354 20.05 -1.53 20.42
N LEU A 355 19.41 -2.01 19.37
CA LEU A 355 19.47 -1.43 18.04
C LEU A 355 18.07 -0.93 17.71
N VAL A 356 17.96 0.37 17.46
CA VAL A 356 16.71 1.06 17.15
C VAL A 356 16.71 1.34 15.65
N PHE A 357 15.70 0.84 14.96
CA PHE A 357 15.42 1.22 13.58
C PHE A 357 14.26 2.20 13.56
N SER A 358 14.53 3.42 13.07
CA SER A 358 13.57 4.51 12.99
C SER A 358 13.46 5.05 11.56
N GLY A 359 12.33 5.72 11.27
CA GLY A 359 12.19 6.51 10.06
C GLY A 359 13.23 7.63 9.98
N ALA A 360 13.56 8.05 8.77
CA ALA A 360 14.41 9.21 8.58
C ALA A 360 13.64 10.52 8.86
N PRO A 361 14.31 11.52 9.42
CA PRO A 361 15.67 11.49 9.99
C PRO A 361 15.70 11.03 11.47
N GLU A 362 16.88 10.60 11.95
CA GLU A 362 17.08 10.14 13.33
C GLU A 362 16.67 11.19 14.37
N PRO A 363 16.19 10.80 15.57
CA PRO A 363 16.05 9.42 16.07
C PRO A 363 14.64 8.81 15.91
N PHE A 364 13.63 9.59 15.52
CA PHE A 364 12.23 9.13 15.46
C PHE A 364 11.51 9.51 14.16
N GLY A 365 12.20 10.13 13.20
CA GLY A 365 11.63 10.47 11.91
C GLY A 365 10.56 11.56 11.98
N ILE A 366 9.79 11.63 10.90
CA ILE A 366 8.64 12.51 10.75
C ILE A 366 7.41 11.77 11.26
N LEU A 367 6.67 12.41 12.15
CA LEU A 367 5.49 11.81 12.76
C LEU A 367 4.20 12.34 12.11
N SER A 368 3.20 11.48 11.94
CA SER A 368 1.91 11.84 11.33
C SER A 368 0.83 12.01 12.39
N ALA A 369 0.30 13.22 12.55
CA ALA A 369 -0.81 13.50 13.44
C ALA A 369 -2.12 13.57 12.67
N TYR A 370 -3.13 12.86 13.15
CA TYR A 370 -4.47 12.83 12.58
C TYR A 370 -5.46 13.53 13.51
N PRO A 371 -6.29 14.46 13.01
CA PRO A 371 -7.30 15.09 13.84
C PRO A 371 -8.34 14.07 14.33
N LEU A 372 -8.85 14.31 15.53
CA LEU A 372 -9.91 13.52 16.12
C LEU A 372 -11.25 14.25 16.04
N ILE A 373 -12.23 13.67 15.36
CA ILE A 373 -13.62 14.12 15.32
C ILE A 373 -14.49 13.10 16.06
N ASP A 374 -15.24 13.56 17.07
CA ASP A 374 -16.03 12.71 17.97
C ASP A 374 -15.24 11.54 18.61
N GLY A 375 -13.92 11.73 18.77
CA GLY A 375 -13.01 10.75 19.35
C GLY A 375 -12.51 9.67 18.40
N ASN A 376 -12.76 9.80 17.09
CA ASN A 376 -12.19 8.93 16.06
C ASN A 376 -11.28 9.73 15.12
N ILE A 377 -10.28 9.05 14.56
CA ILE A 377 -9.40 9.61 13.53
C ILE A 377 -10.26 10.01 12.31
N ASP A 378 -10.13 11.25 11.86
CA ASP A 378 -10.61 11.69 10.55
C ASP A 378 -9.43 11.71 9.58
N ALA A 379 -9.46 10.84 8.57
CA ALA A 379 -8.43 10.77 7.54
C ALA A 379 -8.76 11.57 6.27
N ASP A 380 -10.01 12.03 6.13
CA ASP A 380 -10.41 12.89 5.02
C ASP A 380 -10.04 14.36 5.31
N ASP A 381 -9.97 14.74 6.60
CA ASP A 381 -9.61 16.09 7.05
C ASP A 381 -8.12 16.14 7.47
N GLY A 382 -7.27 16.60 6.56
CA GLY A 382 -5.93 17.16 6.83
C GLY A 382 -5.00 16.39 7.80
N ARG A 383 -4.17 15.48 7.26
CA ARG A 383 -2.98 14.97 7.97
C ARG A 383 -2.05 16.13 8.33
N ALA A 384 -1.82 16.35 9.62
CA ALA A 384 -0.79 17.26 10.12
C ALA A 384 0.52 16.49 10.28
N ILE A 385 1.63 17.12 9.91
CA ILE A 385 2.94 16.45 9.86
C ILE A 385 3.88 17.13 10.86
N LEU A 386 4.43 16.33 11.76
CA LEU A 386 5.38 16.74 12.78
C LEU A 386 6.80 16.45 12.31
N TRP A 387 7.52 17.52 11.97
CA TRP A 387 8.97 17.47 11.75
C TRP A 387 9.67 18.56 12.56
N THR A 388 10.99 18.50 12.66
CA THR A 388 11.78 19.56 13.32
C THR A 388 12.31 20.57 12.30
N ASP A 389 12.57 21.81 12.71
CA ASP A 389 13.21 22.81 11.85
C ASP A 389 14.56 22.30 11.30
N THR A 390 15.28 21.49 12.09
CA THR A 390 16.53 20.82 11.68
C THR A 390 16.33 19.94 10.44
N TYR A 391 15.19 19.24 10.33
CA TYR A 391 14.91 18.35 9.21
C TYR A 391 14.65 19.11 7.90
N GLU A 392 14.06 20.33 7.98
CA GLU A 392 13.92 21.24 6.84
C GLU A 392 15.30 21.82 6.44
N GLU A 393 16.12 22.20 7.43
CA GLU A 393 17.45 22.79 7.20
C GLU A 393 18.43 21.81 6.53
N ASP A 394 18.37 20.53 6.88
CA ASP A 394 19.24 19.47 6.34
C ASP A 394 18.72 18.88 5.01
N GLY A 395 17.52 19.28 4.56
CA GLY A 395 16.96 18.90 3.27
C GLY A 395 16.40 17.47 3.22
N HIS A 396 16.07 16.88 4.37
CA HIS A 396 15.46 15.56 4.47
C HIS A 396 13.97 15.57 4.10
N VAL A 397 13.32 16.74 4.19
CA VAL A 397 11.94 16.98 3.80
C VAL A 397 11.88 17.83 2.52
N HIS A 398 11.10 17.38 1.54
CA HIS A 398 10.85 18.10 0.30
C HIS A 398 9.37 18.44 0.17
N VAL A 399 9.03 19.72 0.33
CA VAL A 399 7.69 20.21 0.01
C VAL A 399 7.65 20.54 -1.50
N GLY A 400 6.88 19.76 -2.24
CA GLY A 400 6.61 19.89 -3.68
C GLY A 400 5.15 20.15 -3.99
N GLU A 401 4.83 20.22 -5.29
CA GLU A 401 3.46 20.20 -5.82
C GLU A 401 3.35 18.90 -6.65
N GLY A 402 2.54 17.95 -6.20
CA GLY A 402 2.18 16.74 -6.94
C GLY A 402 0.74 16.89 -7.46
N ASP A 403 0.53 16.76 -8.77
CA ASP A 403 -0.80 16.89 -9.41
C ASP A 403 -1.61 18.17 -9.07
N GLY A 404 -0.93 19.24 -8.64
CA GLY A 404 -1.56 20.51 -8.28
C GLY A 404 -1.86 20.68 -6.79
N ASP A 405 -1.59 19.65 -5.98
CA ASP A 405 -1.71 19.66 -4.53
C ASP A 405 -0.32 19.65 -3.86
N PRO A 406 -0.19 20.24 -2.66
CA PRO A 406 1.06 20.20 -1.91
C PRO A 406 1.42 18.75 -1.56
N SER A 407 2.61 18.31 -1.96
CA SER A 407 3.13 16.98 -1.62
C SER A 407 4.37 17.11 -0.74
N ILE A 408 4.50 16.23 0.24
CA ILE A 408 5.69 16.16 1.11
C ILE A 408 6.40 14.85 0.79
N GLY A 409 7.54 14.96 0.11
CA GLY A 409 8.46 13.86 -0.12
C GLY A 409 9.48 13.79 1.01
N VAL A 410 9.62 12.60 1.61
CA VAL A 410 10.63 12.31 2.64
C VAL A 410 11.62 11.34 2.02
N ASN A 411 12.92 11.54 2.25
CA ASN A 411 13.91 10.53 1.86
C ASN A 411 13.77 9.34 2.82
N ASP A 412 13.03 8.30 2.41
CA ASP A 412 12.80 7.12 3.23
C ASP A 412 14.01 6.17 3.15
N ILE A 413 15.00 6.42 3.99
CA ILE A 413 16.09 5.49 4.27
C ILE A 413 15.99 5.21 5.75
N GLY A 414 15.53 4.03 6.13
CA GLY A 414 15.50 3.63 7.53
C GLY A 414 16.90 3.73 8.16
N ILE A 415 16.97 4.34 9.34
CA ILE A 415 18.23 4.62 10.02
C ILE A 415 18.32 3.77 11.27
N THR A 416 19.51 3.22 11.49
CA THR A 416 19.80 2.32 12.60
C THR A 416 20.69 3.02 13.61
N THR A 417 20.19 3.19 14.83
CA THR A 417 20.93 3.76 15.96
C THR A 417 21.16 2.68 17.02
N THR A 418 22.42 2.46 17.42
CA THR A 418 22.75 1.58 18.54
C THR A 418 22.83 2.39 19.84
N LEU A 419 22.17 1.93 20.89
CA LEU A 419 22.25 2.52 22.24
C LEU A 419 22.83 1.52 23.23
N GLU A 420 23.81 1.98 24.00
CA GLU A 420 24.35 1.22 25.13
C GLU A 420 23.39 1.29 26.35
N PRO A 421 23.48 0.35 27.31
CA PRO A 421 22.65 0.38 28.52
C PRO A 421 22.74 1.71 29.28
N GLY A 422 21.59 2.34 29.49
CA GLY A 422 21.44 3.66 30.13
C GLY A 422 21.75 4.85 29.21
N GLU A 423 22.01 4.62 27.92
CA GLU A 423 22.07 5.68 26.91
C GLU A 423 20.67 6.07 26.45
N SER A 424 20.48 7.36 26.15
CA SER A 424 19.21 7.92 25.73
C SER A 424 19.38 8.76 24.47
N ILE A 425 18.38 8.70 23.59
CA ILE A 425 18.19 9.61 22.46
C ILE A 425 16.86 10.35 22.63
N HIS A 426 16.80 11.58 22.15
CA HIS A 426 15.60 12.40 22.27
C HIS A 426 15.46 13.30 21.05
N GLU A 427 14.20 13.69 20.78
CA GLU A 427 13.88 14.72 19.79
C GLU A 427 12.74 15.60 20.30
N THR A 428 12.81 16.88 19.98
CA THR A 428 11.81 17.87 20.36
C THR A 428 10.95 18.24 19.16
N TYR A 429 9.65 17.98 19.27
CA TYR A 429 8.65 18.29 18.27
C TYR A 429 7.90 19.56 18.62
N GLU A 430 7.64 20.40 17.62
CA GLU A 430 6.91 21.66 17.76
C GLU A 430 5.61 21.64 16.94
N ILE A 431 4.61 22.41 17.35
CA ILE A 431 3.32 22.51 16.68
C ILE A 431 3.16 23.90 16.07
N HIS A 432 2.99 23.95 14.75
CA HIS A 432 2.81 25.19 14.00
C HIS A 432 1.56 25.13 13.12
N GLU A 433 0.84 26.24 13.03
CA GLU A 433 -0.36 26.37 12.18
C GLU A 433 -0.03 26.09 10.70
N GLU A 434 1.16 26.52 10.26
CA GLU A 434 1.65 26.31 8.90
C GLU A 434 1.88 24.83 8.51
N TRP A 435 1.83 23.91 9.47
CA TRP A 435 2.00 22.46 9.26
C TRP A 435 0.66 21.70 9.24
N GLY A 436 -0.46 22.43 9.19
CA GLY A 436 -1.81 21.85 9.10
C GLY A 436 -2.48 21.63 10.46
N PHE A 437 -1.88 22.10 11.55
CA PHE A 437 -2.51 22.05 12.87
C PHE A 437 -3.53 23.18 13.03
N GLU A 438 -4.76 22.79 13.31
CA GLU A 438 -5.82 23.64 13.80
C GLU A 438 -6.06 23.38 15.29
N SER A 439 -6.95 24.14 15.91
CA SER A 439 -7.32 23.88 17.30
C SER A 439 -8.17 22.62 17.39
N GLY A 440 -7.78 21.67 18.24
CA GLY A 440 -8.48 20.39 18.36
C GLY A 440 -7.63 19.33 19.04
N HIS A 441 -8.09 18.09 18.92
CA HIS A 441 -7.35 16.92 19.41
C HIS A 441 -6.76 16.16 18.24
N TYR A 442 -5.54 15.65 18.43
CA TYR A 442 -4.86 14.85 17.42
C TYR A 442 -4.35 13.56 18.04
N GLN A 443 -4.28 12.52 17.22
CA GLN A 443 -3.66 11.24 17.55
C GLN A 443 -2.54 10.96 16.57
N LEU A 444 -1.41 10.53 17.12
CA LEU A 444 -0.24 10.12 16.39
C LEU A 444 0.03 8.66 16.71
N GLU A 445 0.14 7.83 15.68
CA GLU A 445 0.36 6.40 15.83
C GLU A 445 1.64 5.99 15.12
N ASP A 446 2.55 5.34 15.83
CA ASP A 446 3.81 4.89 15.25
C ASP A 446 4.33 3.62 15.97
N ALA A 447 5.41 3.04 15.48
CA ALA A 447 6.10 1.94 16.13
C ALA A 447 7.61 1.97 15.87
N LEU A 448 8.39 1.72 16.93
CA LEU A 448 9.84 1.55 16.81
C LEU A 448 10.17 0.09 16.56
N SER A 449 11.05 -0.22 15.61
CA SER A 449 11.60 -1.57 15.49
C SER A 449 12.85 -1.67 16.37
N ILE A 450 12.80 -2.54 17.37
CA ILE A 450 13.86 -2.70 18.37
C ILE A 450 14.43 -4.11 18.26
N GLU A 451 15.75 -4.20 18.16
CA GLU A 451 16.49 -5.45 18.29
C GLU A 451 17.36 -5.42 19.56
N TRP A 452 17.39 -6.52 20.30
CA TRP A 452 18.17 -6.68 21.53
C TRP A 452 18.63 -8.13 21.70
N GLY A 453 19.52 -8.38 22.65
CA GLY A 453 20.12 -9.70 22.83
C GLY A 453 21.03 -10.14 21.68
N GLY A 454 21.82 -11.19 21.93
CA GLY A 454 22.79 -11.69 20.95
C GLY A 454 24.00 -10.76 20.74
N ASP A 455 24.71 -10.95 19.62
CA ASP A 455 25.79 -10.07 19.18
C ASP A 455 25.26 -9.22 18.02
N LEU A 456 24.79 -8.02 18.33
CA LEU A 456 24.19 -7.08 17.38
C LEU A 456 25.15 -6.67 16.24
N GLU A 457 26.45 -6.99 16.35
CA GLU A 457 27.44 -6.74 15.29
C GLU A 457 27.63 -7.95 14.34
N THR A 458 27.05 -9.11 14.63
CA THR A 458 27.24 -10.34 13.82
C THR A 458 25.94 -10.97 13.32
N PRO A 459 25.83 -11.26 12.00
CA PRO A 459 24.62 -11.84 11.41
C PRO A 459 24.35 -13.31 11.81
N ASP A 460 25.29 -13.97 12.51
CA ASP A 460 25.18 -15.38 12.93
C ASP A 460 24.52 -15.56 14.31
N SER A 461 24.32 -14.48 15.08
CA SER A 461 23.45 -14.50 16.25
C SER A 461 22.05 -14.05 15.84
N SER A 462 21.02 -14.76 16.30
CA SER A 462 19.64 -14.30 16.18
C SER A 462 19.35 -13.37 17.36
N PRO A 463 19.39 -12.03 17.19
CA PRO A 463 18.87 -11.13 18.21
C PRO A 463 17.37 -11.38 18.38
N ASP A 464 16.86 -11.04 19.57
CA ASP A 464 15.44 -10.86 19.75
C ASP A 464 15.04 -9.54 19.07
N SER A 465 13.87 -9.50 18.41
CA SER A 465 13.38 -8.33 17.69
C SER A 465 11.90 -8.13 17.94
N SER A 466 11.45 -6.90 18.12
CA SER A 466 10.04 -6.58 18.28
C SER A 466 9.69 -5.19 17.77
N SER A 467 8.45 -5.05 17.30
CA SER A 467 7.82 -3.75 17.05
C SER A 467 7.27 -3.21 18.36
N TYR A 468 7.65 -1.98 18.72
CA TYR A 468 7.23 -1.27 19.92
C TYR A 468 6.27 -0.14 19.54
N PRO A 469 4.96 -0.44 19.37
CA PRO A 469 3.97 0.55 19.00
C PRO A 469 3.69 1.51 20.16
N PHE A 470 3.47 2.78 19.82
CA PHE A 470 3.10 3.81 20.77
C PHE A 470 2.12 4.80 20.14
N VAL A 471 1.37 5.50 20.99
CA VAL A 471 0.40 6.51 20.58
C VAL A 471 0.68 7.81 21.33
N ILE A 472 0.76 8.93 20.61
CA ILE A 472 0.83 10.26 21.21
C ILE A 472 -0.50 10.97 20.97
N SER A 473 -1.18 11.33 22.06
CA SER A 473 -2.36 12.20 22.00
C SER A 473 -1.95 13.65 22.24
N LEU A 474 -2.39 14.54 21.35
CA LEU A 474 -2.14 15.97 21.44
C LEU A 474 -3.45 16.72 21.69
N ALA A 475 -3.40 17.71 22.56
CA ALA A 475 -4.44 18.71 22.70
C ALA A 475 -3.86 20.04 22.19
N VAL A 476 -4.42 20.59 21.11
CA VAL A 476 -3.92 21.80 20.45
C VAL A 476 -4.92 22.94 20.69
N PRO A 477 -4.53 24.01 21.40
CA PRO A 477 -5.41 25.14 21.64
C PRO A 477 -5.59 26.01 20.39
N ALA A 478 -6.51 26.96 20.45
CA ALA A 478 -6.61 28.02 19.45
C ALA A 478 -5.26 28.71 19.22
N LEU A 479 -4.75 28.62 18.00
CA LEU A 479 -3.48 29.22 17.60
C LEU A 479 -3.72 30.71 17.33
N GLU A 480 -3.06 31.60 18.10
CA GLU A 480 -3.14 33.04 17.84
C GLU A 480 -2.27 33.40 16.62
N SER A 481 -2.89 33.96 15.58
CA SER A 481 -2.27 34.38 14.31
C SER A 481 -1.33 35.59 14.41
#